data_AF-A0A8S8YVD6-F1
#
_entry.id   AF-A0A8S8YVD6-F1
#
_cell.length_a   1.000
_cell.length_b   1.000
_cell.length_c   1.000
_cell.angle_alpha   90.00
_cell.angle_beta   90.00
_cell.angle_gamma   90.00
#
_symmetry.space_group_name_H-M   'P 1'
#
loop_
_entity.id
_entity.type
_entity.pdbx_description
1 polymer ?
#
loop_
_entity_poly.entity_id
_entity_poly.type
_entity_poly.pdbx_seq_one_letter_code
_entity_poly.pdbx_strand_id
1 'polypeptide(L)'
;MLKTQFPKDFEEFLSPSYTGYVNDIKLFKSSVTVDDYTYDDDRTVHYVLLQDHLRYLKNEMRKAEQPLPDKMDFKLTASQETKFPLIAYSESEEFKVNLSWDPVNIEAGVPTNFVFTIRDSYTDSPMRLSDYTFVIIQNNEELHRVSDNAEVGGDFEKFTFSEDQTGPTIVKFENIRNTGQETEFAFVVVDKTTGEKKAAVVEQVVEEPVAAPQESSEEGGGCFKLQQQHTAQNLHHKSKCLEKLEIIN
;
A
#
# COMPACT_ATOMS: atom_id res chain seq x y z
N MET A 1 12.57 -10.81 -12.04
CA MET A 1 12.18 -10.12 -10.80
C MET A 1 12.96 -8.83 -10.75
N LEU A 2 12.27 -7.70 -10.58
CA LEU A 2 12.88 -6.39 -10.38
C LEU A 2 12.58 -5.97 -8.94
N LYS A 3 13.54 -5.37 -8.23
CA LYS A 3 13.34 -4.83 -6.89
C LYS A 3 13.78 -3.38 -6.81
N THR A 4 13.12 -2.60 -5.96
CA THR A 4 13.52 -1.25 -5.58
C THR A 4 13.59 -1.17 -4.06
N GLN A 5 14.53 -0.38 -3.56
CA GLN A 5 14.84 -0.24 -2.14
C GLN A 5 14.87 1.24 -1.78
N PHE A 6 14.30 1.58 -0.63
CA PHE A 6 14.33 2.93 -0.07
C PHE A 6 14.35 2.85 1.45
N PRO A 7 14.96 3.81 2.16
CA PRO A 7 15.06 3.79 3.61
C PRO A 7 13.70 3.65 4.30
N LYS A 8 13.65 2.85 5.37
CA LYS A 8 12.43 2.67 6.19
C LYS A 8 11.99 3.95 6.89
N ASP A 9 12.87 4.91 7.11
CA ASP A 9 12.55 6.21 7.70
C ASP A 9 12.08 7.26 6.66
N PHE A 10 11.97 6.88 5.38
CA PHE A 10 11.52 7.79 4.34
C PHE A 10 9.98 7.91 4.33
N GLU A 11 9.47 8.87 5.11
CA GLU A 11 8.05 9.07 5.41
C GLU A 11 7.14 9.10 4.17
N GLU A 12 7.56 9.74 3.07
CA GLU A 12 6.75 9.83 1.84
C GLU A 12 6.48 8.46 1.20
N PHE A 13 7.33 7.47 1.49
CA PHE A 13 7.20 6.09 1.03
C PHE A 13 6.91 5.10 2.15
N LEU A 14 6.61 5.53 3.38
CA LEU A 14 6.03 4.68 4.43
C LEU A 14 4.55 4.39 4.17
N SER A 15 4.27 3.80 3.01
CA SER A 15 2.93 3.53 2.52
C SER A 15 2.55 2.07 2.77
N PRO A 16 1.32 1.74 3.17
CA PRO A 16 0.95 0.35 3.42
C PRO A 16 0.94 -0.51 2.14
N SER A 17 0.86 0.10 0.96
CA SER A 17 1.03 -0.60 -0.32
C SER A 17 1.55 0.32 -1.41
N TYR A 18 1.81 -0.26 -2.58
CA TYR A 18 2.19 0.47 -3.78
C TYR A 18 1.41 -0.01 -4.98
N THR A 19 1.22 0.90 -5.93
CA THR A 19 0.78 0.55 -7.28
C THR A 19 1.96 0.60 -8.23
N GLY A 20 2.13 -0.48 -8.98
CA GLY A 20 3.14 -0.57 -10.03
C GLY A 20 2.54 -0.40 -11.42
N TYR A 21 3.30 0.21 -12.31
CA TYR A 21 3.00 0.33 -13.73
C TYR A 21 4.19 -0.13 -14.56
N VAL A 22 3.91 -0.68 -15.74
CA VAL A 22 4.91 -0.94 -16.78
C VAL A 22 4.43 -0.29 -18.07
N ASN A 23 5.23 0.62 -18.64
CA ASN A 23 4.89 1.38 -19.84
C ASN A 23 3.49 2.04 -19.71
N ASP A 24 3.24 2.65 -18.55
CA ASP A 24 1.96 3.24 -18.14
C ASP A 24 0.74 2.30 -18.03
N ILE A 25 0.92 1.00 -18.26
CA ILE A 25 -0.11 0.00 -18.00
C ILE A 25 -0.02 -0.42 -16.53
N LYS A 26 -1.15 -0.28 -15.81
CA LYS A 26 -1.26 -0.68 -14.41
C LYS A 26 -1.06 -2.19 -14.28
N LEU A 27 -0.19 -2.59 -13.37
CA LEU A 27 0.05 -4.00 -13.06
C LEU A 27 -1.06 -4.56 -12.16
N PHE A 28 -1.17 -5.89 -12.14
CA PHE A 28 -2.02 -6.58 -11.17
C PHE A 28 -1.52 -6.30 -9.75
N LYS A 29 -2.45 -6.23 -8.80
CA LYS A 29 -2.13 -6.05 -7.37
C LYS A 29 -1.23 -7.17 -6.81
N SER A 30 -1.18 -8.33 -7.44
CA SER A 30 -0.30 -9.45 -7.07
C SER A 30 1.12 -9.32 -7.65
N SER A 31 1.34 -8.42 -8.60
CA SER A 31 2.63 -8.20 -9.24
C SER A 31 3.54 -7.24 -8.47
N VAL A 32 3.03 -6.58 -7.43
CA VAL A 32 3.79 -5.66 -6.58
C VAL A 32 3.64 -6.11 -5.14
N THR A 33 4.75 -6.48 -4.52
CA THR A 33 4.79 -6.97 -3.14
C THR A 33 5.81 -6.19 -2.35
N VAL A 34 5.41 -5.80 -1.15
CA VAL A 34 6.31 -5.24 -0.14
C VAL A 34 7.02 -6.38 0.55
N ASP A 35 8.30 -6.18 0.79
CA ASP A 35 9.18 -7.05 1.55
C ASP A 35 9.96 -6.19 2.54
N ASP A 36 9.40 -6.08 3.76
CA ASP A 36 9.95 -5.28 4.86
C ASP A 36 10.82 -6.18 5.73
N TYR A 37 11.83 -6.80 5.13
CA TYR A 37 12.78 -7.65 5.84
C TYR A 37 13.54 -6.83 6.92
N THR A 38 13.71 -7.41 8.10
CA THR A 38 14.13 -6.69 9.31
C THR A 38 15.56 -6.14 9.26
N TYR A 39 16.48 -6.79 8.55
CA TYR A 39 17.93 -6.47 8.62
C TYR A 39 18.40 -5.39 7.67
N ASP A 40 17.62 -5.12 6.63
CA ASP A 40 17.89 -3.98 5.77
C ASP A 40 17.18 -2.78 6.40
N ASP A 41 17.91 -1.69 6.64
CA ASP A 41 17.31 -0.37 6.94
C ASP A 41 16.48 0.15 5.75
N ASP A 42 16.45 -0.62 4.66
CA ASP A 42 15.68 -0.38 3.46
C ASP A 42 14.41 -1.24 3.40
N ARG A 43 13.32 -0.60 3.03
CA ARG A 43 12.11 -1.24 2.54
C ARG A 43 12.32 -1.72 1.12
N THR A 44 12.05 -3.00 0.85
CA THR A 44 12.14 -3.56 -0.49
C THR A 44 10.75 -3.71 -1.12
N VAL A 45 10.59 -3.27 -2.37
CA VAL A 45 9.37 -3.52 -3.16
C VAL A 45 9.72 -4.34 -4.40
N HIS A 46 9.12 -5.51 -4.51
CA HIS A 46 9.32 -6.44 -5.62
C HIS A 46 8.27 -6.29 -6.70
N TYR A 47 8.72 -6.32 -7.94
CA TYR A 47 7.91 -6.47 -9.14
C TYR A 47 8.01 -7.91 -9.65
N VAL A 48 6.90 -8.63 -9.56
CA VAL A 48 6.75 -10.02 -10.01
C VAL A 48 5.93 -10.08 -11.30
N LEU A 49 6.64 -10.17 -12.42
CA LEU A 49 6.04 -10.34 -13.75
C LEU A 49 6.22 -11.78 -14.22
N LEU A 50 5.12 -12.53 -14.22
CA LEU A 50 5.05 -13.87 -14.78
C LEU A 50 4.78 -13.81 -16.29
N GLN A 51 4.90 -14.95 -16.98
CA GLN A 51 4.80 -15.00 -18.44
C GLN A 51 3.43 -14.52 -18.95
N ASP A 52 2.38 -14.84 -18.24
CA ASP A 52 1.00 -14.37 -18.46
C ASP A 52 0.86 -12.86 -18.20
N HIS A 53 1.50 -12.29 -17.17
CA HIS A 53 1.55 -10.84 -16.96
C HIS A 53 2.21 -10.12 -18.16
N LEU A 54 3.30 -10.68 -18.70
CA LEU A 54 3.95 -10.13 -19.89
C LEU A 54 3.07 -10.22 -21.15
N ARG A 55 2.31 -11.32 -21.30
CA ARG A 55 1.31 -11.45 -22.39
C ARG A 55 0.20 -10.43 -22.25
N TYR A 56 -0.27 -10.20 -21.04
CA TYR A 56 -1.26 -9.17 -20.74
C TYR A 56 -0.74 -7.78 -21.15
N LEU A 57 0.43 -7.38 -20.68
CA LEU A 57 1.05 -6.09 -21.04
C LEU A 57 1.18 -5.92 -22.56
N LYS A 58 1.69 -6.95 -23.25
CA LYS A 58 1.80 -6.95 -24.72
C LYS A 58 0.44 -6.75 -25.41
N ASN A 59 -0.62 -7.34 -24.88
CA ASN A 59 -1.96 -7.22 -25.45
C ASN A 59 -2.56 -5.82 -25.21
N GLU A 60 -2.37 -5.25 -24.02
CA GLU A 60 -2.83 -3.90 -23.71
C GLU A 60 -2.11 -2.85 -24.56
N MET A 61 -0.80 -2.96 -24.76
CA MET A 61 -0.05 -2.07 -25.66
C MET A 61 -0.57 -2.15 -27.10
N ARG A 62 -0.85 -3.36 -27.59
CA ARG A 62 -1.44 -3.56 -28.93
C ARG A 62 -2.82 -2.94 -29.08
N LYS A 63 -3.67 -3.05 -28.05
CA LYS A 63 -5.00 -2.41 -28.05
C LYS A 63 -4.89 -0.89 -28.05
N ALA A 64 -3.89 -0.35 -27.38
CA ALA A 64 -3.59 1.07 -27.36
C ALA A 64 -2.80 1.55 -28.59
N GLU A 65 -2.60 0.69 -29.60
CA GLU A 65 -1.81 0.95 -30.81
C GLU A 65 -0.37 1.41 -30.52
N GLN A 66 0.16 1.05 -29.35
CA GLN A 66 1.52 1.35 -28.95
C GLN A 66 2.48 0.30 -29.54
N PRO A 67 3.63 0.71 -30.10
CA PRO A 67 4.65 -0.23 -30.55
C PRO A 67 5.19 -1.02 -29.36
N LEU A 68 5.61 -2.26 -29.61
CA LEU A 68 6.29 -3.04 -28.58
C LEU A 68 7.67 -2.43 -28.35
N PRO A 69 8.00 -2.01 -27.12
CA PRO A 69 9.24 -1.34 -26.84
C PRO A 69 10.34 -2.36 -26.59
N ASP A 70 11.58 -1.95 -26.88
CA ASP A 70 12.77 -2.74 -26.55
C ASP A 70 13.16 -2.63 -25.06
N LYS A 71 12.50 -1.73 -24.32
CA LYS A 71 12.71 -1.45 -22.90
C LYS A 71 11.38 -1.39 -22.16
N MET A 72 11.40 -1.64 -20.86
CA MET A 72 10.22 -1.48 -20.00
C MET A 72 10.49 -0.35 -18.99
N ASP A 73 9.59 0.62 -18.93
CA ASP A 73 9.61 1.69 -17.96
C ASP A 73 8.72 1.34 -16.77
N PHE A 74 9.31 1.23 -15.58
CA PHE A 74 8.62 0.90 -14.35
C PHE A 74 8.33 2.16 -13.55
N LYS A 75 7.09 2.31 -13.10
CA LYS A 75 6.67 3.42 -12.22
C LYS A 75 6.04 2.83 -10.96
N LEU A 76 6.63 3.17 -9.81
CA LEU A 76 6.07 2.89 -8.49
C LEU A 76 5.31 4.13 -8.01
N THR A 77 4.14 3.94 -7.43
CA THR A 77 3.40 5.01 -6.77
C THR A 77 2.95 4.51 -5.41
N ALA A 78 3.28 5.27 -4.35
CA ALA A 78 2.76 5.03 -3.01
C ALA A 78 1.23 5.03 -3.03
N SER A 79 0.62 4.09 -2.31
CA SER A 79 -0.83 3.89 -2.30
C SER A 79 -1.32 3.81 -0.87
N GLN A 80 -2.29 4.66 -0.55
CA GLN A 80 -2.95 4.67 0.76
C GLN A 80 -3.96 3.51 0.91
N GLU A 81 -4.22 2.74 -0.16
CA GLU A 81 -4.98 1.50 -0.03
C GLU A 81 -4.15 0.45 0.71
N THR A 82 -4.41 0.24 1.99
CA THR A 82 -3.80 -0.86 2.74
C THR A 82 -4.24 -2.21 2.14
N LYS A 83 -3.27 -3.06 1.79
CA LYS A 83 -3.55 -4.40 1.28
C LYS A 83 -3.12 -5.43 2.30
N PHE A 84 -4.10 -6.13 2.83
CA PHE A 84 -3.87 -7.19 3.80
C PHE A 84 -3.79 -8.59 3.20
N PRO A 85 -3.11 -9.54 3.88
CA PRO A 85 -2.20 -9.27 5.00
C PRO A 85 -0.89 -8.64 4.51
N LEU A 86 -0.27 -7.81 5.35
CA LEU A 86 1.16 -7.54 5.23
C LEU A 86 1.94 -8.81 5.56
N ILE A 87 3.08 -8.99 4.93
CA ILE A 87 3.90 -10.20 5.07
C ILE A 87 5.32 -9.77 5.38
N ALA A 88 5.89 -10.36 6.43
CA ALA A 88 7.31 -10.22 6.76
C ALA A 88 7.86 -11.59 7.19
N TYR A 89 9.15 -11.79 6.96
CA TYR A 89 9.87 -13.01 7.32
C TYR A 89 10.83 -12.74 8.48
N SER A 90 11.10 -13.75 9.30
CA SER A 90 12.18 -13.70 10.28
C SER A 90 13.56 -13.79 9.60
N GLU A 91 14.62 -13.49 10.35
CA GLU A 91 16.00 -13.58 9.85
C GLU A 91 16.35 -14.95 9.26
N SER A 92 15.98 -16.00 10.00
CA SER A 92 16.24 -17.38 9.58
C SER A 92 15.42 -17.79 8.35
N GLU A 93 14.50 -16.94 7.90
CA GLU A 93 13.45 -17.22 6.94
C GLU A 93 12.57 -18.41 7.35
N GLU A 94 12.66 -18.96 8.57
CA GLU A 94 11.85 -20.09 9.01
C GLU A 94 10.40 -19.68 9.30
N PHE A 95 10.22 -18.42 9.73
CA PHE A 95 8.92 -17.87 10.09
C PHE A 95 8.47 -16.83 9.08
N LYS A 96 7.21 -16.94 8.67
CA LYS A 96 6.48 -15.93 7.92
C LYS A 96 5.36 -15.41 8.81
N VAL A 97 5.32 -14.11 9.06
CA VAL A 97 4.23 -13.46 9.79
C VAL A 97 3.33 -12.74 8.79
N ASN A 98 2.05 -13.06 8.84
CA ASN A 98 1.01 -12.29 8.16
C ASN A 98 0.39 -11.34 9.19
N LEU A 99 0.38 -10.03 8.93
CA LEU A 99 -0.24 -9.03 9.80
C LEU A 99 -1.39 -8.32 9.06
N SER A 100 -2.49 -8.07 9.74
CA SER A 100 -3.60 -7.24 9.29
C SER A 100 -4.12 -6.42 10.45
N TRP A 101 -4.86 -5.35 10.18
CA TRP A 101 -5.50 -4.59 11.24
C TRP A 101 -6.84 -4.00 10.82
N ASP A 102 -7.66 -3.68 11.81
CA ASP A 102 -8.94 -3.00 11.65
C ASP A 102 -9.08 -1.95 12.77
N PRO A 103 -9.41 -0.68 12.46
CA PRO A 103 -9.81 -0.12 11.15
C PRO A 103 -8.65 0.03 10.14
N VAL A 104 -8.96 0.09 8.84
CA VAL A 104 -7.98 0.20 7.74
C VAL A 104 -7.00 1.36 7.93
N ASN A 105 -7.52 2.52 8.37
CA ASN A 105 -6.72 3.66 8.82
C ASN A 105 -6.55 3.56 10.33
N ILE A 106 -5.30 3.52 10.79
CA ILE A 106 -5.01 3.52 12.23
C ILE A 106 -5.06 4.97 12.70
N GLU A 107 -6.10 5.29 13.46
CA GLU A 107 -6.38 6.65 13.94
C GLU A 107 -6.14 6.75 15.45
N ALA A 108 -5.53 7.85 15.87
CA ALA A 108 -5.42 8.17 17.30
C ALA A 108 -6.81 8.23 17.96
N GLY A 109 -6.91 7.68 19.17
CA GLY A 109 -8.14 7.57 19.94
C GLY A 109 -9.13 6.51 19.44
N VAL A 110 -8.82 5.78 18.36
CA VAL A 110 -9.65 4.68 17.84
C VAL A 110 -8.97 3.33 18.14
N PRO A 111 -9.68 2.38 18.79
CA PRO A 111 -9.12 1.05 19.02
C PRO A 111 -8.80 0.34 17.71
N THR A 112 -7.57 -0.14 17.60
CA THR A 112 -7.07 -0.93 16.47
C THR A 112 -6.87 -2.37 16.91
N ASN A 113 -7.46 -3.30 16.16
CA ASN A 113 -7.28 -4.73 16.32
C ASN A 113 -6.21 -5.21 15.32
N PHE A 114 -5.05 -5.61 15.81
CA PHE A 114 -3.98 -6.21 15.02
C PHE A 114 -4.18 -7.72 14.98
N VAL A 115 -4.52 -8.28 13.83
CA VAL A 115 -4.73 -9.71 13.64
C VAL A 115 -3.53 -10.28 12.88
N PHE A 116 -2.95 -11.37 13.39
CA PHE A 116 -1.77 -11.94 12.76
C PHE A 116 -1.81 -13.46 12.68
N THR A 117 -0.93 -14.02 11.84
CA THR A 117 -0.68 -15.46 11.77
C THR A 117 0.79 -15.73 11.56
N ILE A 118 1.38 -16.53 12.44
CA ILE A 118 2.74 -17.07 12.34
C ILE A 118 2.67 -18.36 11.53
N ARG A 119 3.43 -18.42 10.45
CA ARG A 119 3.44 -19.51 9.48
C ARG A 119 4.84 -20.06 9.29
N ASP A 120 4.89 -21.34 8.92
CA ASP A 120 6.08 -21.96 8.39
C ASP A 120 6.29 -21.41 6.97
N SER A 121 7.45 -20.83 6.71
CA SER A 121 7.73 -20.13 5.46
C SER A 121 7.75 -21.05 4.23
N TYR A 122 8.13 -22.32 4.42
CA TYR A 122 8.29 -23.30 3.34
C TYR A 122 6.95 -23.91 2.92
N THR A 123 6.10 -24.20 3.90
CA THR A 123 4.80 -24.87 3.69
C THR A 123 3.61 -23.93 3.71
N ASP A 124 3.82 -22.65 4.08
CA ASP A 124 2.81 -21.61 4.31
C ASP A 124 1.71 -21.98 5.33
N SER A 125 1.94 -23.05 6.10
CA SER A 125 0.97 -23.57 7.06
C SER A 125 1.05 -22.80 8.39
N PRO A 126 -0.09 -22.46 9.03
CA PRO A 126 -0.10 -21.86 10.35
C PRO A 126 0.64 -22.73 11.38
N MET A 127 1.52 -22.11 12.16
CA MET A 127 2.31 -22.81 13.16
C MET A 127 1.61 -22.78 14.51
N ARG A 128 0.94 -23.87 14.86
CA ARG A 128 0.28 -24.01 16.16
C ARG A 128 1.24 -23.91 17.33
N LEU A 129 0.72 -23.47 18.48
CA LEU A 129 1.47 -23.31 19.74
C LEU A 129 2.69 -22.40 19.58
N SER A 130 2.52 -21.29 18.86
CA SER A 130 3.62 -20.36 18.63
C SER A 130 3.66 -19.28 19.70
N ASP A 131 4.65 -19.38 20.60
CA ASP A 131 4.97 -18.28 21.51
C ASP A 131 5.41 -17.05 20.71
N TYR A 132 5.02 -15.86 21.15
CA TYR A 132 5.41 -14.60 20.52
C TYR A 132 5.49 -13.49 21.56
N THR A 133 6.18 -12.41 21.19
CA THR A 133 6.10 -11.13 21.90
C THR A 133 5.78 -10.03 20.91
N PHE A 134 4.62 -9.40 21.07
CA PHE A 134 4.14 -8.30 20.26
C PHE A 134 4.55 -6.98 20.91
N VAL A 135 5.25 -6.13 20.17
CA VAL A 135 5.76 -4.84 20.64
C VAL A 135 5.34 -3.73 19.68
N ILE A 136 4.80 -2.63 20.19
CA ILE A 136 4.56 -1.41 19.42
C ILE A 136 5.66 -0.41 19.79
N ILE A 137 6.36 0.10 18.78
CA ILE A 137 7.45 1.06 18.91
C ILE A 137 7.10 2.30 18.11
N GLN A 138 7.24 3.47 18.71
CA GLN A 138 7.08 4.76 18.04
C GLN A 138 8.11 5.73 18.60
N ASN A 139 8.74 6.56 17.76
CA ASN A 139 9.77 7.52 18.19
C ASN A 139 10.90 6.88 19.03
N ASN A 140 11.28 5.64 18.68
CA ASN A 140 12.26 4.82 19.41
C ASN A 140 11.88 4.45 20.86
N GLU A 141 10.63 4.65 21.27
CA GLU A 141 10.09 4.23 22.56
C GLU A 141 9.11 3.07 22.42
N GLU A 142 9.17 2.10 23.33
CA GLU A 142 8.18 1.01 23.40
C GLU A 142 6.87 1.54 24.02
N LEU A 143 5.82 1.59 23.21
CA LEU A 143 4.48 2.01 23.64
C LEU A 143 3.68 0.87 24.27
N HIS A 144 3.92 -0.36 23.79
CA HIS A 144 3.16 -1.53 24.18
C HIS A 144 4.00 -2.80 24.03
N ARG A 145 3.81 -3.76 24.95
CA ARG A 145 4.46 -5.07 24.92
C ARG A 145 3.53 -6.12 25.51
N VAL A 146 3.29 -7.20 24.76
CA VAL A 146 2.51 -8.37 25.19
C VAL A 146 3.26 -9.62 24.76
N SER A 147 3.35 -10.61 25.64
CA SER A 147 3.88 -11.93 25.31
C SER A 147 2.79 -12.96 25.54
N ASP A 148 2.48 -13.76 24.53
CA ASP A 148 1.43 -14.78 24.59
C ASP A 148 1.75 -15.95 23.64
N ASN A 149 0.82 -16.91 23.53
CA ASN A 149 0.93 -18.09 22.69
C ASN A 149 -0.22 -18.16 21.67
N ALA A 150 0.12 -18.08 20.38
CA ALA A 150 -0.83 -18.29 19.30
C ALA A 150 -1.14 -19.80 19.15
N GLU A 151 -2.12 -20.31 19.89
CA GLU A 151 -2.41 -21.74 20.01
C GLU A 151 -2.71 -22.43 18.67
N VAL A 152 -3.37 -21.71 17.76
CA VAL A 152 -3.71 -22.19 16.40
C VAL A 152 -2.79 -21.60 15.32
N GLY A 153 -1.76 -20.85 15.73
CA GLY A 153 -0.78 -20.18 14.89
C GLY A 153 -1.17 -18.78 14.45
N GLY A 154 -2.38 -18.33 14.74
CA GLY A 154 -2.75 -16.92 14.64
C GLY A 154 -3.45 -16.44 15.90
N ASP A 155 -3.36 -15.15 16.13
CA ASP A 155 -3.99 -14.45 17.25
C ASP A 155 -4.26 -12.98 16.90
N PHE A 156 -4.71 -12.20 17.87
CA PHE A 156 -4.86 -10.76 17.73
C PHE A 156 -4.44 -10.00 18.99
N GLU A 157 -3.96 -8.77 18.80
CA GLU A 157 -3.70 -7.81 19.86
C GLU A 157 -4.52 -6.53 19.65
N LYS A 158 -4.91 -5.87 20.73
CA LYS A 158 -5.68 -4.62 20.65
C LYS A 158 -4.91 -3.48 21.29
N PHE A 159 -4.82 -2.36 20.58
CA PHE A 159 -4.19 -1.16 21.09
C PHE A 159 -4.95 0.10 20.66
N THR A 160 -4.89 1.15 21.48
CA THR A 160 -5.46 2.46 21.15
C THR A 160 -4.39 3.51 21.35
N PHE A 161 -3.93 4.10 20.25
CA PHE A 161 -2.96 5.19 20.27
C PHE A 161 -3.59 6.44 20.89
N SER A 162 -2.83 7.18 21.70
CA SER A 162 -3.25 8.50 22.18
C SER A 162 -3.04 9.57 21.11
N GLU A 163 -3.62 10.76 21.32
CA GLU A 163 -3.56 11.89 20.36
C GLU A 163 -2.13 12.40 20.11
N ASP A 164 -1.18 12.14 21.02
CA ASP A 164 0.24 12.45 20.86
C ASP A 164 1.05 11.32 20.20
N GLN A 165 0.42 10.17 19.92
CA GLN A 165 1.06 8.99 19.34
C GLN A 165 0.76 8.85 17.85
N THR A 166 0.97 9.91 17.08
CA THR A 166 0.76 9.94 15.62
C THR A 166 2.09 9.91 14.87
N GLY A 167 2.08 9.33 13.67
CA GLY A 167 3.25 9.26 12.79
C GLY A 167 3.76 7.84 12.52
N PRO A 168 4.97 7.72 11.97
CA PRO A 168 5.63 6.45 11.70
C PRO A 168 5.70 5.57 12.94
N THR A 169 5.21 4.34 12.83
CA THR A 169 5.08 3.38 13.93
C THR A 169 5.49 2.00 13.46
N ILE A 170 6.14 1.24 14.33
CA ILE A 170 6.58 -0.13 14.08
C ILE A 170 5.81 -1.07 15.00
N VAL A 171 5.32 -2.17 14.45
CA VAL A 171 4.93 -3.37 15.21
C VAL A 171 6.02 -4.41 15.01
N LYS A 172 6.59 -4.91 16.10
CA LYS A 172 7.62 -5.94 16.11
C LYS A 172 7.10 -7.21 16.78
N PHE A 173 7.33 -8.35 16.14
CA PHE A 173 7.15 -9.67 16.70
C PHE A 173 8.52 -10.20 17.12
N GLU A 174 8.72 -10.44 18.41
CA GLU A 174 9.97 -10.93 18.99
C GLU A 174 9.83 -12.35 19.54
N ASN A 175 10.97 -13.03 19.67
CA ASN A 175 11.10 -14.33 20.32
C ASN A 175 10.09 -15.38 19.80
N ILE A 176 9.85 -15.39 18.48
CA ILE A 176 8.90 -16.31 17.84
C ILE A 176 9.29 -17.75 18.17
N ARG A 177 8.37 -18.50 18.78
CA ARG A 177 8.56 -19.88 19.25
C ARG A 177 9.75 -20.07 20.19
N ASN A 178 10.08 -19.05 20.99
CA ASN A 178 11.22 -19.07 21.91
C ASN A 178 12.58 -19.29 21.21
N THR A 179 12.69 -18.91 19.94
CA THR A 179 13.93 -19.08 19.15
C THR A 179 14.82 -17.84 19.18
N GLY A 180 14.33 -16.72 19.73
CA GLY A 180 14.96 -15.41 19.60
C GLY A 180 14.74 -14.75 18.22
N GLN A 181 14.06 -15.41 17.28
CA GLN A 181 13.77 -14.83 15.96
C GLN A 181 12.72 -13.71 16.05
N GLU A 182 12.86 -12.72 15.19
CA GLU A 182 12.01 -11.52 15.16
C GLU A 182 11.69 -11.05 13.74
N THR A 183 10.60 -10.28 13.62
CA THR A 183 10.20 -9.60 12.38
C THR A 183 9.37 -8.36 12.70
N GLU A 184 9.27 -7.41 11.77
CA GLU A 184 8.62 -6.12 12.03
C GLU A 184 7.80 -5.62 10.84
N PHE A 185 6.88 -4.70 11.13
CA PHE A 185 6.02 -4.02 10.16
C PHE A 185 5.97 -2.53 10.47
N ALA A 186 6.15 -1.69 9.46
CA ALA A 186 5.99 -0.25 9.58
C ALA A 186 4.62 0.22 9.06
N PHE A 187 4.01 1.18 9.74
CA PHE A 187 2.77 1.85 9.33
C PHE A 187 2.75 3.28 9.87
N VAL A 188 1.70 4.03 9.53
CA VAL A 188 1.50 5.41 9.99
C VAL A 188 0.21 5.50 10.79
N VAL A 189 0.30 6.03 12.01
CA VAL A 189 -0.86 6.43 12.80
C VAL A 189 -1.22 7.85 12.43
N VAL A 190 -2.48 8.11 12.11
CA VAL A 190 -2.95 9.44 11.69
C VAL A 190 -3.81 10.10 12.77
N ASP A 191 -3.80 11.44 12.79
CA ASP A 191 -4.72 12.21 13.61
C ASP A 191 -6.18 11.88 13.25
N LYS A 192 -7.03 11.82 14.28
CA LYS A 192 -8.48 11.60 14.11
C LYS A 192 -9.14 12.59 13.15
N THR A 193 -8.72 13.86 13.17
CA THR A 193 -9.27 14.90 12.28
C THR A 193 -8.87 14.75 10.81
N THR A 194 -7.79 14.01 10.52
CA THR A 194 -7.38 13.67 9.17
C THR A 194 -8.13 12.44 8.65
N GLY A 195 -8.46 11.49 9.53
CA GLY A 195 -9.32 10.33 9.24
C GLY A 195 -10.71 10.72 8.76
N GLU A 196 -11.38 11.61 9.49
CA GLU A 196 -12.74 12.11 9.18
C GLU A 196 -12.81 12.83 7.81
N LYS A 197 -11.80 13.64 7.47
CA LYS A 197 -11.73 14.32 6.16
C LYS A 197 -11.52 13.35 5.01
N LYS A 198 -10.84 12.22 5.24
CA LYS A 198 -10.58 11.19 4.21
C LYS A 198 -11.78 10.27 4.02
N ALA A 199 -12.47 9.86 5.09
CA ALA A 199 -13.69 9.06 4.99
C ALA A 199 -14.78 9.77 4.16
N ALA A 200 -14.95 11.07 4.37
CA ALA A 200 -15.88 11.89 3.58
C ALA A 200 -15.51 11.98 2.09
N VAL A 201 -14.23 11.89 1.74
CA VAL A 201 -13.78 11.89 0.33
C VAL A 201 -14.05 10.54 -0.33
N VAL A 202 -13.84 9.42 0.36
CA VAL A 202 -14.10 8.07 -0.20
C VAL A 202 -15.60 7.82 -0.41
N GLU A 203 -16.45 8.31 0.49
CA GLU A 203 -17.90 8.17 0.38
C GLU A 203 -18.51 9.02 -0.76
N GLN A 204 -17.83 10.09 -1.20
CA GLN A 204 -18.29 10.93 -2.32
C GLN A 204 -17.92 10.40 -3.72
N VAL A 205 -17.05 9.39 -3.87
CA VAL A 205 -16.62 8.88 -5.19
C VAL A 205 -17.47 7.69 -5.71
N VAL A 206 -18.52 7.27 -4.99
CA VAL A 206 -19.32 6.08 -5.35
C VAL A 206 -20.60 6.36 -6.15
N GLU A 207 -20.91 7.61 -6.51
CA GLU A 207 -22.04 7.93 -7.38
C GLU A 207 -21.59 8.53 -8.73
N GLU A 208 -21.22 7.69 -9.69
CA GLU A 208 -21.45 8.01 -11.11
C GLU A 208 -22.72 7.28 -11.58
N PRO A 209 -23.68 7.98 -12.21
CA PRO A 209 -24.94 7.38 -12.63
C PRO A 209 -24.73 6.53 -13.89
N VAL A 210 -25.23 5.30 -13.86
CA VAL A 210 -25.33 4.41 -15.02
C VAL A 210 -26.28 5.04 -16.04
N ALA A 211 -25.73 5.53 -17.14
CA ALA A 211 -26.52 5.97 -18.30
C ALA A 211 -27.05 4.74 -19.05
N ALA A 212 -28.37 4.58 -19.08
CA ALA A 212 -29.06 3.63 -19.95
C ALA A 212 -29.21 4.20 -21.37
N PRO A 213 -29.26 3.37 -22.43
CA PRO A 213 -29.42 3.84 -23.81
C PRO A 213 -30.89 4.23 -24.06
N GLN A 214 -31.12 5.44 -24.59
CA GLN A 214 -32.44 5.83 -25.10
C GLN A 214 -32.50 5.71 -26.63
N GLU A 215 -33.53 5.00 -27.09
CA GLU A 215 -33.99 4.93 -28.46
C GLU A 215 -34.50 6.27 -28.99
N SER A 216 -34.42 6.38 -30.31
CA SER A 216 -34.89 7.47 -31.18
C SER A 216 -36.39 7.77 -31.09
N SER A 217 -36.76 9.05 -31.19
CA SER A 217 -37.83 9.53 -32.08
C SER A 217 -37.76 11.05 -32.25
N GLU A 218 -38.10 11.49 -33.47
CA GLU A 218 -38.08 12.86 -33.97
C GLU A 218 -39.29 13.69 -33.49
N GLU A 219 -39.07 15.01 -33.34
CA GLU A 219 -39.85 16.13 -33.94
C GLU A 219 -39.89 17.37 -33.02
N GLY A 220 -39.73 18.55 -33.62
CA GLY A 220 -40.27 19.81 -33.07
C GLY A 220 -39.25 20.91 -32.81
N GLY A 221 -39.22 21.92 -33.68
CA GLY A 221 -38.27 23.03 -33.66
C GLY A 221 -38.41 24.02 -32.49
N GLY A 222 -37.37 24.85 -32.32
CA GLY A 222 -37.39 25.96 -31.37
C GLY A 222 -36.04 26.64 -31.17
N CYS A 223 -35.80 27.69 -31.93
CA CYS A 223 -34.62 28.57 -31.90
C CYS A 223 -34.48 29.32 -30.56
N PHE A 224 -33.30 29.31 -29.91
CA PHE A 224 -32.84 30.42 -29.06
C PHE A 224 -31.31 30.55 -29.09
N LYS A 225 -30.84 31.79 -29.23
CA LYS A 225 -29.45 32.22 -29.39
C LYS A 225 -28.79 32.55 -28.04
N LEU A 226 -27.45 32.40 -28.03
CA LEU A 226 -26.42 33.21 -27.36
C LEU A 226 -26.46 33.37 -25.82
N GLN A 227 -25.38 32.96 -25.16
CA GLN A 227 -24.36 33.91 -24.69
C GLN A 227 -23.07 33.21 -24.26
N GLN A 228 -21.95 33.71 -24.79
CA GLN A 228 -20.62 33.56 -24.22
C GLN A 228 -20.50 34.42 -22.96
N GLN A 229 -19.75 33.95 -21.97
CA GLN A 229 -18.93 34.83 -21.14
C GLN A 229 -17.55 34.20 -20.92
N HIS A 230 -16.56 34.85 -21.53
CA HIS A 230 -15.17 34.78 -21.14
C HIS A 230 -14.99 35.49 -19.79
N THR A 231 -14.17 34.94 -18.90
CA THR A 231 -13.23 35.75 -18.13
C THR A 231 -11.96 34.94 -17.90
N ALA A 232 -10.83 35.55 -18.23
CA ALA A 232 -9.51 34.98 -18.23
C ALA A 232 -8.66 35.57 -17.08
N GLN A 233 -7.50 34.92 -16.84
CA GLN A 233 -6.27 35.46 -16.23
C GLN A 233 -6.26 35.59 -14.68
N ASN A 234 -5.19 35.30 -13.93
CA ASN A 234 -3.81 34.89 -14.25
C ASN A 234 -3.04 34.51 -12.96
N LEU A 235 -1.80 34.04 -13.16
CA LEU A 235 -0.62 33.95 -12.26
C LEU A 235 -0.40 32.63 -11.49
N HIS A 236 0.43 31.67 -11.98
CA HIS A 236 1.91 31.64 -12.10
C HIS A 236 2.63 31.33 -10.76
N HIS A 237 2.92 30.05 -10.54
CA HIS A 237 4.23 29.66 -10.01
C HIS A 237 4.72 28.37 -10.65
N LYS A 238 5.93 28.47 -11.22
CA LYS A 238 6.71 27.38 -11.79
C LYS A 238 7.34 26.58 -10.65
N SER A 239 7.39 25.26 -10.77
CA SER A 239 8.64 24.55 -10.46
C SER A 239 8.77 23.31 -11.35
N LYS A 240 9.93 23.22 -11.98
CA LYS A 240 10.42 22.12 -12.82
C LYS A 240 11.07 21.10 -11.88
N CYS A 241 10.74 19.82 -12.03
CA CYS A 241 11.69 18.74 -11.78
C CYS A 241 11.62 17.77 -12.96
N LEU A 242 12.63 17.87 -13.81
CA LEU A 242 12.92 16.98 -14.93
C LEU A 242 14.35 16.51 -14.66
N GLU A 243 14.50 15.34 -14.07
CA GLU A 243 15.81 14.71 -13.91
C GLU A 243 16.10 13.86 -15.13
N LYS A 244 17.01 14.36 -15.97
CA LYS A 244 17.71 13.60 -17.00
C LYS A 244 18.91 12.93 -16.34
N LEU A 245 18.98 11.61 -16.40
CA LEU A 245 20.23 10.88 -16.20
C LEU A 245 20.93 10.76 -17.56
N GLU A 246 21.97 11.56 -17.77
CA GLU A 246 22.94 11.39 -18.84
C GLU A 246 24.01 10.39 -18.39
N ILE A 247 24.20 9.32 -19.17
CA ILE A 247 25.30 8.37 -19.02
C ILE A 247 26.48 8.92 -19.82
N ILE A 248 27.60 9.17 -19.15
CA ILE A 248 28.89 9.48 -19.76
C ILE A 248 29.57 8.14 -20.14
N ASN A 249 30.15 8.13 -21.34
CA ASN A 249 30.82 7.04 -22.08
C ASN A 249 31.59 6.00 -21.27
#